data_AF-A0A7K1CVX9-F1
#
_entry.id   AF-A0A7K1CVX9-F1
#
_cell.length_a   1.000
_cell.length_b   1.000
_cell.length_c   1.000
_cell.angle_alpha   90.00
_cell.angle_beta   90.00
_cell.angle_gamma   90.00
#
_symmetry.space_group_name_H-M   'P 1'
#
loop_
_entity.id
_entity.type
_entity.pdbx_description
1 polymer ?
#
loop_
_entity_poly.entity_id
_entity_poly.type
_entity_poly.pdbx_seq_one_letter_code
_entity_poly.pdbx_strand_id
1 'polypeptide(L)' 'SVNAEKPIGEWQTLDITLVDRHLTVILNGKTIIDNQPVLGCTGGAITSDEFKPGPIYLQGDHTNVDYRNMLLRPVVK' A
#
# COMPACT_ATOMS: atom_id res chain seq x y z
N SER A 1 11.98 -12.19 -0.50
CA SER A 1 11.66 -10.79 -0.19
C SER A 1 12.95 -10.00 -0.08
N VAL A 2 12.88 -8.68 -0.19
CA VAL A 2 14.03 -7.80 -0.07
C VAL A 2 13.80 -6.85 1.10
N ASN A 3 14.85 -6.58 1.85
CA ASN A 3 14.86 -5.54 2.87
C ASN A 3 15.20 -4.21 2.16
N ALA A 4 14.29 -3.23 2.23
CA ALA A 4 14.37 -1.99 1.45
C ALA A 4 14.02 -0.74 2.29
N GLU A 5 13.76 -0.93 3.58
CA GLU A 5 13.52 0.15 4.52
C GLU A 5 14.78 1.00 4.74
N LYS A 6 14.57 2.29 4.93
CA LYS A 6 15.60 3.19 5.48
C LYS A 6 15.58 3.19 7.01
N PRO A 7 16.66 3.67 7.66
CA PRO A 7 16.71 3.86 9.11
C PRO A 7 15.54 4.68 9.68
N ILE A 8 15.36 4.58 10.99
CA ILE A 8 14.40 5.38 11.75
C ILE A 8 14.66 6.89 11.56
N GLY A 9 13.59 7.67 11.43
CA GLY A 9 13.65 9.11 11.20
C GLY A 9 13.81 9.52 9.73
N GLU A 10 14.03 8.57 8.83
CA GLU A 10 14.07 8.84 7.39
C GLU A 10 12.72 8.60 6.70
N TRP A 11 12.46 9.41 5.67
CA TRP A 11 11.26 9.28 4.86
C TRP A 11 11.33 8.05 3.96
N GLN A 12 10.36 7.17 4.16
CA GLN A 12 10.05 6.08 3.24
C GLN A 12 9.22 6.61 2.07
N THR A 13 9.42 6.09 0.87
CA THR A 13 8.58 6.40 -0.30
C THR A 13 7.95 5.12 -0.82
N LEU A 14 6.63 5.13 -0.94
CA LEU A 14 5.84 4.03 -1.50
C LEU A 14 5.23 4.47 -2.82
N ASP A 15 5.37 3.62 -3.83
CA ASP A 15 4.57 3.65 -5.05
C ASP A 15 3.77 2.35 -5.11
N ILE A 16 2.45 2.47 -5.19
CA ILE A 16 1.50 1.37 -5.08
C ILE A 16 0.57 1.42 -6.29
N THR A 17 0.57 0.35 -7.07
CA THR A 17 -0.37 0.16 -8.18
C THR A 17 -1.27 -1.02 -7.85
N LEU A 18 -2.59 -0.77 -7.85
CA LEU A 18 -3.62 -1.78 -7.72
C LEU A 18 -4.53 -1.71 -8.95
N VAL A 19 -4.47 -2.73 -9.79
CA VAL A 19 -5.27 -2.86 -11.03
C VAL A 19 -5.73 -4.31 -11.14
N ASP A 20 -7.00 -4.53 -11.47
CA ASP A 20 -7.56 -5.88 -11.67
C ASP A 20 -7.18 -6.88 -10.57
N ARG A 21 -7.22 -6.40 -9.31
CA ARG A 21 -6.84 -7.16 -8.09
C ARG A 21 -5.41 -7.71 -8.10
N HIS A 22 -4.51 -7.09 -8.85
CA HIS A 22 -3.08 -7.33 -8.75
C HIS A 22 -2.39 -6.11 -8.17
N LEU A 23 -1.47 -6.38 -7.25
CA LEU A 23 -0.76 -5.37 -6.48
C LEU A 23 0.71 -5.36 -6.89
N THR A 24 1.22 -4.18 -7.22
CA THR A 24 2.65 -3.89 -7.30
C THR A 24 2.99 -2.86 -6.24
N VAL A 25 4.05 -3.12 -5.48
CA VAL A 25 4.55 -2.22 -4.43
C VAL A 25 6.04 -1.99 -4.62
N ILE A 26 6.41 -0.72 -4.72
CA ILE A 26 7.79 -0.25 -4.79
C ILE A 26 8.06 0.53 -3.50
N LEU A 27 9.00 0.05 -2.70
CA LEU A 27 9.47 0.74 -1.49
C LEU A 27 10.87 1.30 -1.77
N ASN A 28 11.03 2.62 -1.63
CA ASN A 28 12.29 3.33 -1.85
C ASN A 28 12.96 2.99 -3.19
N GLY A 29 12.17 2.90 -4.27
CA GLY A 29 12.66 2.60 -5.61
C GLY A 29 12.92 1.11 -5.88
N LYS A 30 12.63 0.22 -4.92
CA LYS A 30 12.82 -1.23 -5.06
C LYS A 30 11.48 -1.95 -5.03
N THR A 31 11.20 -2.74 -6.08
CA THR A 31 9.99 -3.58 -6.12
C THR A 31 10.06 -4.64 -5.03
N ILE A 32 9.09 -4.62 -4.11
CA ILE A 32 8.96 -5.58 -3.00
C ILE A 32 7.78 -6.53 -3.20
N ILE A 33 6.79 -6.11 -3.98
CA ILE A 33 5.69 -6.95 -4.47
C ILE A 33 5.58 -6.67 -5.96
N ASP A 34 5.70 -7.72 -6.77
CA ASP A 34 5.69 -7.63 -8.23
C ASP A 34 4.43 -8.30 -8.78
N ASN A 35 3.45 -7.48 -9.18
CA ASN A 35 2.18 -7.89 -9.80
C ASN A 35 1.54 -9.15 -9.19
N GLN A 36 1.39 -9.18 -7.87
CA GLN A 36 0.85 -10.35 -7.16
C GLN A 36 -0.67 -10.25 -6.99
N PRO A 37 -1.41 -11.38 -7.05
CA PRO A 37 -2.84 -11.37 -6.85
C PRO A 37 -3.21 -11.06 -5.39
N VAL A 38 -4.21 -10.20 -5.21
CA VAL A 38 -4.87 -9.99 -3.92
C VAL A 38 -5.94 -11.07 -3.76
N LEU A 39 -5.67 -12.04 -2.87
CA LEU A 39 -6.52 -13.23 -2.71
C LEU A 39 -7.74 -13.01 -1.81
N GLY A 40 -7.74 -11.94 -1.01
CA GLY A 40 -8.77 -11.69 -0.03
C GLY A 40 -8.45 -10.49 0.86
N CYS A 41 -9.37 -10.18 1.78
CA CYS A 41 -9.14 -9.16 2.80
C CYS A 41 -8.11 -9.61 3.84
N THR A 42 -7.32 -8.66 4.36
CA THR A 42 -6.47 -8.86 5.54
C THR A 42 -7.25 -8.65 6.84
N GLY A 43 -6.70 -9.04 7.99
CA GLY A 43 -7.35 -8.87 9.29
C GLY A 43 -7.67 -7.42 9.70
N GLY A 44 -7.07 -6.42 9.06
CA GLY A 44 -7.36 -4.99 9.29
C GLY A 44 -8.45 -4.40 8.39
N ALA A 45 -9.20 -5.21 7.64
CA ALA A 45 -10.18 -4.72 6.69
C ALA A 45 -11.43 -4.12 7.37
N ILE A 46 -11.94 -3.01 6.81
CA ILE A 46 -13.19 -2.36 7.25
C ILE A 46 -14.41 -3.24 6.93
N THR A 47 -14.33 -4.03 5.87
CA THR A 47 -15.36 -4.97 5.41
C THR A 47 -14.71 -6.19 4.75
N SER A 48 -15.39 -7.33 4.75
CA SER A 48 -15.00 -8.52 4.00
C SER A 48 -15.41 -8.50 2.53
N ASP A 49 -16.22 -7.52 2.11
CA ASP A 49 -16.63 -7.35 0.72
C ASP A 49 -15.62 -6.49 -0.04
N GLU A 50 -14.67 -7.18 -0.67
CA GLU A 50 -13.54 -6.64 -1.42
C GLU A 50 -13.90 -5.98 -2.76
N PHE A 51 -15.16 -6.07 -3.20
CA PHE A 51 -15.63 -5.43 -4.44
C PHE A 51 -16.32 -4.09 -4.19
N LYS A 52 -16.54 -3.72 -2.94
CA LYS A 52 -17.09 -2.40 -2.59
C LYS A 52 -16.02 -1.32 -2.70
N PRO A 53 -16.36 -0.13 -3.23
CA PRO A 53 -15.48 1.01 -3.14
C PRO A 53 -15.23 1.37 -1.67
N GLY A 54 -14.01 1.77 -1.35
CA GLY A 54 -13.59 2.11 0.00
C GLY A 54 -12.56 3.24 0.03
N PRO A 55 -12.30 3.82 1.21
CA PRO A 55 -11.29 4.86 1.37
C PRO A 55 -9.86 4.29 1.28
N ILE A 56 -8.88 5.18 1.13
CA ILE A 56 -7.51 4.87 1.58
C ILE A 56 -7.51 4.96 3.10
N TYR A 57 -7.30 3.82 3.76
CA TYR A 57 -7.25 3.72 5.21
C TYR A 57 -5.79 3.64 5.68
N LEU A 58 -5.34 4.65 6.43
CA LEU A 58 -4.04 4.65 7.09
C LEU A 58 -4.20 4.02 8.47
N GLN A 59 -3.74 2.77 8.61
CA GLN A 59 -3.83 2.04 9.87
C GLN A 59 -2.81 2.62 10.87
N GLY A 60 -3.27 2.87 12.09
CA GLY A 60 -2.39 3.11 13.24
C GLY A 60 -2.12 1.80 13.98
N ASP A 61 -0.90 1.59 14.46
CA ASP A 61 -0.50 0.34 15.12
C ASP A 61 0.34 0.55 16.39
N HIS A 62 -0.01 1.60 17.16
CA HIS A 62 0.51 1.95 18.51
C HIS A 62 1.71 2.91 18.55
N THR A 63 2.14 3.49 17.43
CA THR A 63 3.18 4.52 17.41
C THR A 63 2.82 5.71 16.52
N ASN A 64 3.57 6.80 16.66
CA ASN A 64 3.38 8.00 15.83
C ASN A 64 4.07 7.80 14.47
N VAL A 65 3.38 8.23 13.42
CA VAL A 65 3.87 8.22 12.04
C VAL A 65 3.43 9.51 11.35
N ASP A 66 4.35 10.14 10.64
CA ASP A 66 4.06 11.32 9.83
C ASP A 66 3.92 10.94 8.36
N TYR A 67 2.94 11.54 7.69
CA TYR A 67 2.68 11.33 6.26
C TYR A 67 2.83 12.63 5.48
N ARG A 68 3.31 12.55 4.25
CA ARG A 68 3.34 13.67 3.30
C ARG A 68 3.27 13.17 1.86
N ASN A 69 2.99 14.10 0.94
CA ASN A 69 3.03 13.85 -0.50
C ASN A 69 2.15 12.68 -0.97
N MET A 70 0.95 12.53 -0.38
CA MET A 70 -0.01 11.52 -0.79
C MET A 70 -0.74 11.97 -2.05
N LEU A 71 -0.61 11.20 -3.13
CA LEU A 71 -1.27 11.43 -4.40
C LEU A 71 -1.99 10.15 -4.83
N LEU A 72 -3.29 10.25 -5.10
CA LEU A 72 -4.08 9.16 -5.67
C LEU A 72 -4.39 9.49 -7.12
N ARG A 73 -4.16 8.54 -8.02
CA ARG A 73 -4.54 8.63 -9.43
C ARG A 73 -5.46 7.46 -9.77
N PRO A 74 -6.65 7.70 -10.36
CA PRO A 74 -7.49 6.62 -10.81
C PRO A 74 -6.83 5.88 -11.98
N VAL A 75 -7.12 4.59 -12.10
CA VAL A 75 -6.77 3.79 -13.26
C VAL A 75 -7.64 4.27 -14.43
N VAL A 76 -7.01 4.69 -15.52
CA VAL A 76 -7.70 5.09 -16.74
C VAL A 76 -7.78 3.88 -17.67
N LYS A 77 -8.94 3.71 -18.34
CA LYS A 77 -9.16 2.66 -19.34
C LYS A 77 -8.55 3.02 -20.68
#